data_AF-A0A1M4MA70-F1
#
_entry.id   AF-A0A1M4MA70-F1
#
_cell.length_a   1.000
_cell.length_b   1.000
_cell.length_c   1.000
_cell.angle_alpha   90.00
_cell.angle_beta   90.00
_cell.angle_gamma   90.00
#
_symmetry.space_group_name_H-M   'P 1'
#
loop_
_entity.id
_entity.type
_entity.pdbx_description
1 polymer ?
#
loop_
_entity_poly.entity_id
_entity_poly.type
_entity_poly.pdbx_seq_one_letter_code
_entity_poly.pdbx_strand_id
1 'polypeptide(L)' 'MMEIGESIEEKAKREVFEEVGIELKDIRFFKVYSGKEFYYKYPS' A
#
# COMPACT_ATOMS: atom_id res chain seq x y z
N MET A 1 -7.34 0.34 0.46
CA MET A 1 -7.19 1.30 -0.68
C MET A 1 -6.39 2.52 -0.21
N MET A 2 -5.82 3.39 -1.07
CA MET A 2 -5.24 4.67 -0.55
C MET A 2 -6.37 5.62 -0.19
N GLU A 3 -6.29 6.19 1.00
CA GLU A 3 -7.21 7.24 1.42
C GLU A 3 -6.75 8.63 0.94
N ILE A 4 -7.69 9.58 0.91
CA ILE A 4 -7.39 10.94 0.48
C ILE A 4 -6.49 11.62 1.50
N GLY A 5 -5.33 12.11 1.05
CA GLY A 5 -4.35 12.79 1.91
C GLY A 5 -3.39 11.84 2.63
N GLU A 6 -3.54 10.54 2.46
CA GLU A 6 -2.65 9.53 3.05
C GLU A 6 -1.36 9.39 2.24
N SER A 7 -0.21 9.32 2.90
CA SER A 7 1.05 8.94 2.29
C SER A 7 1.13 7.43 2.05
N ILE A 8 2.07 6.99 1.21
CA ILE A 8 2.27 5.55 0.94
C ILE A 8 2.70 4.83 2.23
N GLU A 9 3.54 5.46 3.05
CA GLU A 9 3.99 4.91 4.32
C GLU A 9 2.85 4.78 5.34
N GLU A 10 1.99 5.78 5.46
CA GLU A 10 0.83 5.73 6.37
C GLU A 10 -0.11 4.60 5.98
N LYS A 11 -0.44 4.47 4.69
CA LYS A 11 -1.22 3.35 4.19
C LYS A 11 -0.60 2.01 4.53
N ALA A 12 0.69 1.85 4.24
CA ALA A 12 1.38 0.58 4.46
C ALA A 12 1.35 0.17 5.94
N LYS A 13 1.50 1.12 6.86
CA LYS A 13 1.37 0.88 8.30
C LYS A 13 -0.06 0.47 8.68
N ARG A 14 -1.05 1.23 8.20
CA ARG A 14 -2.46 1.00 8.51
C ARG A 14 -2.95 -0.35 8.00
N GLU A 15 -2.78 -0.65 6.71
CA GLU A 15 -3.34 -1.87 6.11
C GLU A 15 -2.66 -3.13 6.70
N VAL A 16 -1.34 -3.10 6.98
CA VAL A 16 -0.66 -4.22 7.64
C VAL A 16 -1.17 -4.45 9.06
N PHE A 17 -1.48 -3.38 9.79
CA PHE A 17 -2.09 -3.50 11.11
C PHE A 17 -3.53 -4.03 11.03
N GLU A 18 -4.33 -3.54 10.09
CA GLU A 18 -5.73 -3.95 9.90
C GLU A 18 -5.87 -5.42 9.45
N GLU A 19 -5.01 -5.87 8.53
CA GLU A 19 -5.10 -7.22 7.95
C GLU A 19 -4.36 -8.27 8.79
N VAL A 20 -3.27 -7.89 9.47
CA VAL A 20 -2.32 -8.84 10.10
C VAL A 20 -2.04 -8.54 11.58
N GLY A 21 -2.44 -7.37 12.10
CA GLY A 21 -2.23 -6.99 13.50
C GLY A 21 -0.79 -6.64 13.87
N ILE A 22 0.06 -6.36 12.87
CA ILE A 22 1.49 -6.05 13.08
C ILE A 22 1.72 -4.54 12.97
N GLU A 23 2.37 -3.96 13.97
CA GLU A 23 2.84 -2.57 13.92
C GLU A 23 4.22 -2.46 13.26
N LEU A 24 4.26 -1.81 12.10
CA LEU A 24 5.51 -1.52 11.39
C LEU A 24 6.23 -0.29 11.99
N LYS A 25 7.41 -0.53 12.57
CA LYS A 25 8.22 0.54 13.19
C LYS A 25 9.03 1.34 12.17
N ASP A 26 9.69 0.66 11.26
CA ASP A 26 10.59 1.26 10.27
C ASP A 26 10.23 0.75 8.87
N ILE A 27 10.11 1.67 7.91
CA ILE A 27 9.77 1.37 6.52
C ILE A 27 10.83 2.02 5.65
N ARG A 28 11.43 1.22 4.76
CA ARG A 28 12.42 1.72 3.80
C ARG A 28 11.87 1.54 2.40
N PHE A 29 11.82 2.66 1.68
CA PHE A 29 11.48 2.65 0.26
C PHE A 29 12.51 1.80 -0.51
N PHE A 30 12.02 0.87 -1.33
CA PHE A 30 12.87 -0.05 -2.08
C PHE A 30 12.83 0.25 -3.58
N LYS A 31 11.63 0.20 -4.19
CA LYS A 31 11.45 0.37 -5.63
C LYS A 31 10.00 0.75 -5.96
N VAL A 32 9.81 1.57 -7.00
CA VAL A 32 8.48 1.76 -7.61
C VAL A 32 8.25 0.66 -8.64
N TYR A 33 7.11 -0.01 -8.53
CA TYR A 33 6.59 -0.91 -9.57
C TYR A 33 5.40 -0.20 -10.23
N SER A 34 5.52 0.06 -11.54
CA SER A 34 4.51 0.76 -12.35
C SER A 34 4.62 0.27 -13.79
N GLY A 35 3.58 0.51 -14.59
CA GLY A 35 3.49 0.03 -15.97
C GLY A 35 2.14 -0.59 -16.28
N LYS A 36 1.91 -0.89 -17.56
CA LYS A 36 0.63 -1.48 -18.02
C LYS A 36 0.41 -2.87 -17.46
N GLU A 37 1.48 -3.58 -17.08
CA GLU A 37 1.37 -4.91 -16.46
C GLU A 37 0.73 -4.88 -15.06
N PHE A 38 0.70 -3.72 -14.39
CA PHE A 38 0.07 -3.54 -13.08
C PHE A 38 -1.33 -2.91 -13.16
N TYR A 39 -1.86 -2.69 -14.38
CA TYR A 39 -3.23 -2.22 -14.56
C TYR A 39 -4.20 -3.40 -14.49
N TYR A 40 -4.93 -3.49 -13.37
CA TYR A 40 -5.99 -4.47 -13.21
C TYR A 40 -7.36 -3.80 -13.30
N LYS A 41 -8.19 -4.25 -14.25
CA LYS A 41 -9.59 -3.85 -14.35
C LYS A 41 -10.43 -4.97 -13.76
N TYR A 42 -11.17 -4.68 -12.69
CA TYR A 42 -12.11 -5.63 -12.14
C TYR A 42 -13.16 -5.98 -13.21
N PRO A 43 -13.42 -7.27 -13.48
CA PRO A 43 -14.49 -7.68 -14.38
C PRO A 43 -15.84 -7.30 -13.78
N SER A 44 -16.74 -6.85 -14.66
CA SER A 44 -18.11 -6.42 -14.34
C SER A 44 -18.98 -7.55 -13.81
#